data_AF-A0A9L0STS5-F1
#
_entry.id   AF-A0A9L0STS5-F1
#
_cell.length_a   1.000
_cell.length_b   1.000
_cell.length_c   1.000
_cell.angle_alpha   90.00
_cell.angle_beta   90.00
_cell.angle_gamma   90.00
#
_symmetry.space_group_name_H-M   'P 1'
#
loop_
_entity.id
_entity.type
_entity.pdbx_description
1 polymer ?
#
loop_
_entity_poly.entity_id
_entity_poly.type
_entity_poly.pdbx_seq_one_letter_code
_entity_poly.pdbx_strand_id
1 'polypeptide(L)'
;MELWDNIKHTNICIIGVPEGDKRDKGAENLFEEIIAENVPNLRKETDLQIQEAQRTPNKINSKRPTPRHIIIKMSKIKDKERILKVARERQQVTYKGNPIRLSADFSAETLQDRREWHDIFKVLKRKVLQPRILYPARLSFRMEGEIKSFPDKQKLEEFITKKPVLQEMLKGLI
;
A
#
# COMPACT_ATOMS: atom_id res chain seq x y z
N MET A 1 5.21 8.37 -14.42
CA MET A 1 4.98 7.04 -13.83
C MET A 1 6.13 6.18 -14.31
N GLU A 2 7.01 5.76 -13.41
CA GLU A 2 8.17 4.97 -13.78
C GLU A 2 7.77 3.63 -14.39
N LEU A 3 8.57 3.12 -15.33
CA LEU A 3 8.39 1.81 -15.95
C LEU A 3 8.25 0.68 -14.90
N TRP A 4 8.98 0.79 -13.79
CA TRP A 4 8.97 -0.18 -12.71
C TRP A 4 7.66 -0.23 -11.93
N ASP A 5 7.01 0.91 -11.75
CA ASP A 5 5.71 0.95 -11.09
C ASP A 5 4.66 0.27 -11.94
N ASN A 6 4.67 0.46 -13.26
CA ASN A 6 3.76 -0.27 -14.17
C ASN A 6 3.90 -1.79 -14.02
N ILE A 7 5.13 -2.29 -13.89
CA ILE A 7 5.41 -3.72 -13.70
C ILE A 7 4.91 -4.19 -12.32
N LYS A 8 5.07 -3.36 -11.29
CA LYS A 8 4.67 -3.66 -9.90
C LYS A 8 3.21 -3.33 -9.59
N HIS A 9 2.48 -2.79 -10.56
CA HIS A 9 1.16 -2.24 -10.32
C HIS A 9 0.16 -3.29 -9.82
N THR A 10 0.36 -4.57 -10.14
CA THR A 10 -0.45 -5.69 -9.65
C THR A 10 0.15 -6.44 -8.45
N ASN A 11 1.31 -6.00 -7.94
CA ASN A 11 2.02 -6.68 -6.85
C ASN A 11 1.51 -6.26 -5.46
N ILE A 12 1.38 -7.23 -4.58
CA ILE A 12 1.18 -7.09 -3.14
C ILE A 12 2.45 -7.52 -2.43
N CYS A 13 2.89 -6.76 -1.44
CA CYS A 13 4.01 -7.07 -0.56
C CYS A 13 3.49 -7.50 0.81
N ILE A 14 3.94 -8.66 1.29
CA ILE A 14 3.64 -9.21 2.61
C ILE A 14 4.90 -9.15 3.46
N ILE A 15 4.77 -8.58 4.66
CA ILE A 15 5.87 -8.35 5.60
C ILE A 15 5.53 -9.01 6.93
N GLY A 16 6.53 -9.65 7.55
CA GLY A 16 6.42 -10.22 8.90
C GLY A 16 6.15 -11.72 8.95
N VAL A 17 6.15 -12.42 7.81
CA VAL A 17 5.98 -13.88 7.78
C VAL A 17 7.32 -14.57 8.09
N PRO A 18 7.41 -15.41 9.15
CA PRO A 18 8.63 -16.16 9.49
C PRO A 18 9.16 -17.03 8.35
N GLU A 19 10.47 -17.26 8.30
CA GLU A 19 11.11 -18.17 7.33
C GLU A 19 11.00 -19.63 7.80
N GLY A 20 10.93 -20.57 6.86
CA GLY A 20 11.14 -22.01 7.15
C GLY A 20 9.99 -22.71 7.86
N ASP A 21 8.74 -22.25 7.71
CA ASP A 21 7.60 -23.05 8.18
C ASP A 21 7.61 -24.38 7.41
N LYS A 22 7.74 -25.51 8.13
CA LYS A 22 7.79 -26.85 7.54
C LYS A 22 6.50 -27.22 6.79
N ARG A 23 5.44 -26.41 6.96
CA ARG A 23 4.16 -26.52 6.26
C ARG A 23 4.03 -25.56 5.06
N ASP A 24 5.03 -24.73 4.76
CA ASP A 24 5.00 -23.82 3.60
C ASP A 24 5.00 -24.64 2.30
N LYS A 25 3.80 -24.86 1.75
CA LYS A 25 3.59 -25.42 0.42
C LYS A 25 3.89 -24.39 -0.70
N GLY A 26 4.72 -23.38 -0.43
CA GLY A 26 4.99 -22.25 -1.32
C GLY A 26 4.21 -20.98 -0.97
N ALA A 27 4.63 -19.86 -1.57
CA ALA A 27 4.12 -18.52 -1.26
C ALA A 27 2.65 -18.30 -1.68
N GLU A 28 2.15 -19.04 -2.70
CA GLU A 28 0.74 -18.98 -3.12
C GLU A 28 -0.18 -19.55 -2.04
N ASN A 29 0.13 -20.75 -1.53
CA ASN A 29 -0.65 -21.41 -0.49
C ASN A 29 -0.68 -20.58 0.80
N LEU A 30 0.45 -19.97 1.15
CA LEU A 30 0.54 -19.04 2.27
C LEU A 30 -0.37 -17.82 2.06
N PHE A 31 -0.41 -17.25 0.85
CA PHE A 31 -1.29 -16.12 0.56
C PHE A 31 -2.76 -16.53 0.68
N GLU A 32 -3.13 -17.70 0.16
CA GLU A 32 -4.48 -18.26 0.31
C GLU A 32 -4.88 -18.43 1.79
N GLU A 33 -3.98 -18.92 2.64
CA GLU A 33 -4.21 -19.00 4.10
C GLU A 33 -4.45 -17.62 4.72
N ILE A 34 -3.65 -16.61 4.36
CA ILE A 34 -3.81 -15.23 4.85
C ILE A 34 -5.17 -14.67 4.40
N ILE A 35 -5.56 -14.87 3.15
CA ILE A 35 -6.85 -14.39 2.63
C ILE A 35 -8.01 -15.10 3.31
N ALA A 36 -7.91 -16.42 3.55
CA ALA A 36 -8.96 -17.16 4.26
C ALA A 36 -9.12 -16.68 5.72
N GLU A 37 -8.01 -16.43 6.42
CA GLU A 37 -8.00 -15.96 7.82
C GLU A 37 -8.55 -14.52 7.94
N ASN A 38 -8.21 -13.64 6.99
CA ASN A 38 -8.47 -12.21 7.12
C ASN A 38 -9.61 -11.68 6.25
N VAL A 39 -9.95 -12.34 5.15
CA VAL A 39 -10.93 -11.86 4.18
C VAL A 39 -11.83 -13.00 3.67
N PRO A 40 -12.54 -13.71 4.57
CA PRO A 40 -13.27 -14.93 4.20
C PRO A 40 -14.39 -14.71 3.18
N ASN A 41 -14.96 -13.50 3.11
CA ASN A 41 -16.02 -13.16 2.16
C ASN A 41 -15.50 -12.95 0.73
N LEU A 42 -14.23 -12.55 0.57
CA LEU A 42 -13.65 -12.27 -0.74
C LEU A 42 -13.55 -13.54 -1.60
N ARG A 43 -13.25 -14.67 -0.98
CA ARG A 43 -13.12 -15.96 -1.65
C ARG A 43 -14.46 -16.51 -2.15
N LYS A 44 -15.57 -16.13 -1.51
CA LYS A 44 -16.92 -16.56 -1.91
C LYS A 44 -17.44 -15.81 -3.14
N GLU A 45 -16.91 -14.61 -3.37
CA GLU A 45 -17.40 -13.71 -4.41
C GLU A 45 -16.57 -13.74 -5.69
N THR A 46 -15.30 -14.15 -5.62
CA THR A 46 -14.36 -14.10 -6.74
C THR A 46 -13.28 -15.16 -6.65
N ASP A 47 -12.96 -15.80 -7.78
CA ASP A 47 -11.75 -16.59 -7.95
C ASP A 47 -10.54 -15.66 -8.04
N LEU A 48 -9.81 -15.53 -6.93
CA LEU A 48 -8.56 -14.79 -6.90
C LEU A 48 -7.53 -15.53 -7.76
N GLN A 49 -6.96 -14.82 -8.74
CA GLN A 49 -5.94 -15.38 -9.62
C GLN A 49 -4.58 -14.78 -9.32
N ILE A 50 -3.66 -15.62 -8.90
CA ILE A 50 -2.25 -15.29 -8.66
C ILE A 50 -1.46 -15.66 -9.92
N GLN A 51 -0.61 -14.75 -10.39
CA GLN A 51 0.32 -15.02 -11.50
C GLN A 51 1.66 -15.57 -10.99
N GLU A 52 2.11 -15.05 -9.86
CA GLU A 52 3.41 -15.38 -9.30
C GLU A 52 3.39 -15.08 -7.80
N ALA A 53 4.06 -15.92 -7.01
CA ALA A 53 4.27 -15.67 -5.59
C ALA A 53 5.68 -16.11 -5.22
N GLN A 54 6.47 -15.20 -4.64
CA GLN A 54 7.85 -15.51 -4.27
C GLN A 54 8.36 -14.70 -3.09
N ARG A 55 9.35 -15.25 -2.38
CA ARG A 55 10.12 -14.55 -1.34
C ARG A 55 11.23 -13.75 -1.99
N THR A 56 11.33 -12.46 -1.65
CA THR A 56 12.35 -11.57 -2.20
C THR A 56 13.24 -11.01 -1.09
N PRO A 57 14.59 -11.06 -1.25
CA PRO A 57 15.33 -11.67 -2.36
C PRO A 57 15.35 -13.21 -2.31
N ASN A 58 15.59 -13.87 -3.46
CA ASN A 58 15.55 -15.34 -3.55
C ASN A 58 16.55 -16.04 -2.62
N LYS A 59 17.71 -15.42 -2.36
CA LYS A 59 18.71 -15.95 -1.44
C LYS A 59 18.44 -15.50 -0.01
N ILE A 60 18.48 -16.44 0.92
CA ILE A 60 18.43 -16.16 2.35
C ILE A 60 19.77 -15.56 2.79
N ASN A 61 19.72 -14.45 3.52
CA ASN A 61 20.90 -13.86 4.15
C ASN A 61 20.81 -14.06 5.67
N SER A 62 21.63 -14.95 6.22
CA SER A 62 21.66 -15.27 7.66
C SER A 62 22.01 -14.08 8.56
N LYS A 63 22.63 -13.03 8.02
CA LYS A 63 22.95 -11.79 8.76
C LYS A 63 21.74 -10.86 8.94
N ARG A 64 20.66 -11.08 8.18
CA ARG A 64 19.46 -10.23 8.25
C ARG A 64 18.53 -10.78 9.34
N PRO A 65 18.26 -10.02 10.41
CA PRO A 65 17.40 -10.51 11.50
C PRO A 65 15.91 -10.49 11.15
N THR A 66 15.53 -9.78 10.08
CA THR A 66 14.14 -9.68 9.62
C THR A 66 13.83 -10.74 8.55
N PRO A 67 12.64 -11.36 8.59
CA PRO A 67 12.20 -12.26 7.52
C PRO A 67 12.14 -11.54 6.16
N ARG A 68 12.33 -12.28 5.07
CA ARG A 68 12.18 -11.72 3.72
C ARG A 68 10.71 -11.40 3.45
N HIS A 69 10.51 -10.39 2.62
CA HIS A 69 9.19 -10.04 2.14
C HIS A 69 8.72 -11.08 1.13
N ILE A 70 7.40 -11.25 1.03
CA ILE A 70 6.78 -12.06 -0.01
C ILE A 70 6.12 -11.11 -1.00
N ILE A 71 6.38 -11.29 -2.28
CA ILE A 71 5.73 -10.57 -3.37
C ILE A 71 4.72 -11.50 -4.02
N ILE A 72 3.47 -11.07 -4.07
CA ILE A 72 2.37 -11.74 -4.75
C ILE A 72 1.96 -10.88 -5.94
N LYS A 73 2.07 -11.41 -7.15
CA LYS A 73 1.62 -10.76 -8.37
C LYS A 73 0.21 -11.23 -8.69
N MET A 74 -0.76 -10.30 -8.64
CA MET A 74 -2.15 -10.61 -8.97
C MET A 74 -2.36 -10.55 -10.49
N SER A 75 -3.26 -11.37 -11.02
CA SER A 75 -3.67 -11.29 -12.44
C SER A 75 -4.51 -10.05 -12.74
N LYS A 76 -5.27 -9.57 -11.75
CA LYS A 76 -6.18 -8.43 -11.89
C LYS A 76 -5.88 -7.38 -10.83
N ILE A 77 -5.78 -6.13 -11.25
CA ILE A 77 -5.56 -5.02 -10.33
C ILE A 77 -6.73 -4.82 -9.36
N LYS A 78 -7.96 -5.03 -9.81
CA LYS A 78 -9.16 -4.88 -8.98
C LYS A 78 -9.08 -5.75 -7.72
N ASP A 79 -8.56 -6.97 -7.86
CA ASP A 79 -8.40 -7.91 -6.76
C ASP A 79 -7.36 -7.40 -5.75
N LYS A 80 -6.20 -6.92 -6.25
CA LYS A 80 -5.19 -6.27 -5.40
C LYS A 80 -5.77 -5.09 -4.62
N GLU A 81 -6.47 -4.19 -5.30
CA GLU A 81 -7.04 -2.99 -4.66
C GLU A 81 -8.06 -3.37 -3.59
N ARG A 82 -8.89 -4.38 -3.85
CA ARG A 82 -9.87 -4.89 -2.90
C ARG A 82 -9.21 -5.51 -1.67
N ILE A 83 -8.19 -6.34 -1.85
CA ILE A 83 -7.44 -6.97 -0.75
C ILE A 83 -6.77 -5.90 0.12
N LEU A 84 -6.07 -4.95 -0.49
CA LEU A 84 -5.40 -3.88 0.25
C LEU A 84 -6.40 -2.94 0.93
N LYS A 85 -7.59 -2.72 0.36
CA LYS A 85 -8.67 -1.95 0.98
C LYS A 85 -9.14 -2.64 2.27
N VAL A 86 -9.48 -3.93 2.20
CA VAL A 86 -9.95 -4.66 3.39
C VAL A 86 -8.85 -4.76 4.46
N ALA A 87 -7.60 -4.99 4.05
CA ALA A 87 -6.47 -5.01 4.98
C ALA A 87 -6.32 -3.68 5.74
N ARG A 88 -6.53 -2.54 5.08
CA ARG A 88 -6.51 -1.20 5.72
C ARG A 88 -7.70 -0.97 6.64
N GLU A 89 -8.89 -1.42 6.24
CA GLU A 89 -10.12 -1.28 7.03
C GLU A 89 -10.07 -2.10 8.32
N ARG A 90 -9.51 -3.33 8.25
CA ARG A 90 -9.31 -4.18 9.43
C ARG A 90 -8.24 -3.69 10.39
N GLN A 91 -7.27 -2.91 9.90
CA GLN A 91 -6.06 -2.44 10.62
C GLN A 91 -5.11 -3.54 11.11
N GLN A 92 -5.61 -4.71 11.48
CA GLN A 92 -4.85 -5.88 11.89
C GLN A 92 -5.07 -7.02 10.88
N VAL A 93 -3.97 -7.48 10.28
CA VAL A 93 -3.93 -8.67 9.44
C VAL A 93 -3.03 -9.68 10.14
N THR A 94 -3.45 -10.93 10.23
CA THR A 94 -2.69 -11.99 10.92
C THR A 94 -2.37 -13.15 9.99
N TYR A 95 -1.31 -13.90 10.33
CA TYR A 95 -0.99 -15.19 9.73
C TYR A 95 -0.69 -16.16 10.86
N LYS A 96 -1.52 -17.19 11.03
CA LYS A 96 -1.38 -18.17 12.13
C LYS A 96 -1.30 -17.47 13.49
N GLY A 97 -2.12 -16.45 13.69
CA GLY A 97 -2.15 -15.64 14.92
C GLY A 97 -1.03 -14.60 15.06
N ASN A 98 -0.04 -14.55 14.16
CA ASN A 98 1.02 -13.54 14.20
C ASN A 98 0.62 -12.30 13.37
N PRO A 99 0.84 -11.08 13.86
CA PRO A 99 0.54 -9.86 13.09
C PRO A 99 1.47 -9.73 11.88
N ILE A 100 0.89 -9.46 10.72
CA ILE A 100 1.58 -9.23 9.45
C ILE A 100 1.10 -7.94 8.80
N ARG A 101 1.81 -7.47 7.78
CA ARG A 101 1.45 -6.27 7.03
C ARG A 101 1.33 -6.58 5.54
N LEU A 102 0.21 -6.18 4.95
CA LEU A 102 -0.01 -6.15 3.51
C LEU A 102 0.12 -4.72 2.99
N SER A 103 0.94 -4.52 1.96
CA SER A 103 1.11 -3.23 1.29
C SER A 103 1.19 -3.38 -0.22
N ALA A 104 1.03 -2.28 -0.95
CA ALA A 104 1.40 -2.26 -2.36
C ALA A 104 2.94 -2.28 -2.48
N ASP A 105 3.44 -2.94 -3.52
CA ASP A 105 4.84 -2.85 -3.95
C ASP A 105 5.01 -1.65 -4.88
N PHE A 106 6.05 -0.85 -4.63
CA PHE A 106 6.36 0.40 -5.32
C PHE A 106 7.85 0.45 -5.65
N SER A 107 8.24 1.32 -6.57
CA SER A 107 9.65 1.70 -6.74
C SER A 107 10.18 2.47 -5.53
N ALA A 108 11.50 2.61 -5.42
CA ALA A 108 12.12 3.39 -4.36
C ALA A 108 11.77 4.89 -4.46
N GLU A 109 11.67 5.41 -5.68
CA GLU A 109 11.29 6.80 -5.97
C GLU A 109 9.84 7.07 -5.54
N THR A 110 8.89 6.24 -5.98
CA THR A 110 7.48 6.38 -5.56
C THR A 110 7.29 6.22 -4.05
N LEU A 111 8.09 5.37 -3.39
CA LEU A 111 8.08 5.29 -1.93
C LEU A 111 8.61 6.59 -1.28
N GLN A 112 9.58 7.25 -1.90
CA GLN A 112 10.09 8.53 -1.44
C GLN A 112 9.05 9.63 -1.60
N ASP A 113 8.43 9.77 -2.76
CA ASP A 113 7.36 10.75 -3.01
C ASP A 113 6.18 10.55 -2.03
N ARG A 114 5.82 9.28 -1.76
CA ARG A 114 4.79 8.96 -0.75
C ARG A 114 5.19 9.37 0.67
N ARG A 115 6.48 9.36 1.01
CA ARG A 115 6.97 9.82 2.31
C ARG A 115 6.85 11.33 2.44
N GLU A 116 7.10 12.09 1.37
CA GLU A 116 6.93 13.54 1.36
C GLU A 116 5.48 13.95 1.64
N TRP A 117 4.52 13.15 1.18
CA TRP A 117 3.11 13.36 1.49
C TRP A 117 2.72 13.08 2.94
N HIS A 118 3.55 12.39 3.73
CA HIS A 118 3.14 11.83 5.03
C HIS A 118 2.69 12.89 6.04
N ASP A 119 3.46 13.96 6.20
CA ASP A 119 3.13 15.00 7.18
C ASP A 119 1.97 15.88 6.73
N ILE A 120 1.89 16.19 5.43
CA ILE A 120 0.74 16.87 4.81
C ILE A 120 -0.53 16.03 5.02
N PHE A 121 -0.46 14.72 4.77
CA PHE A 121 -1.58 13.80 4.94
C PHE A 121 -2.10 13.79 6.37
N LYS A 122 -1.22 13.79 7.38
CA LYS A 122 -1.62 13.87 8.80
C LYS A 122 -2.40 15.15 9.09
N VAL A 123 -1.95 16.30 8.60
CA VAL A 123 -2.64 17.57 8.82
C VAL A 123 -4.00 17.59 8.14
N LEU A 124 -4.07 17.19 6.87
CA LEU A 124 -5.33 17.09 6.12
C LEU A 124 -6.33 16.14 6.80
N LYS A 125 -5.83 15.04 7.39
CA LYS A 125 -6.66 14.08 8.13
C LYS A 125 -7.22 14.70 9.40
N ARG A 126 -6.42 15.46 10.16
CA ARG A 126 -6.88 16.20 11.36
C ARG A 126 -7.93 17.26 11.02
N LYS A 127 -7.86 17.85 9.83
CA LYS A 127 -8.83 18.84 9.33
C LYS A 127 -10.05 18.21 8.63
N VAL A 128 -10.19 16.88 8.68
CA VAL A 128 -11.35 16.14 8.12
C VAL A 128 -11.54 16.35 6.61
N LEU A 129 -10.45 16.65 5.88
CA LEU A 129 -10.48 16.87 4.42
C LEU A 129 -10.46 15.58 3.60
N GLN A 130 -10.72 14.43 4.24
CA GLN A 130 -10.79 13.11 3.60
C GLN A 130 -9.58 12.81 2.68
N PRO A 131 -8.32 13.00 3.13
CA PRO A 131 -7.18 12.82 2.26
C PRO A 131 -7.00 11.36 1.84
N ARG A 132 -6.50 11.15 0.61
CA ARG A 132 -6.17 9.85 0.02
C ARG A 132 -4.86 9.97 -0.75
N ILE A 133 -3.96 8.99 -0.61
CA ILE A 133 -2.76 8.89 -1.46
C ILE A 133 -3.05 7.85 -2.52
N LEU A 134 -3.34 8.33 -3.73
CA LEU A 134 -3.64 7.51 -4.90
C LEU A 134 -2.36 6.98 -5.54
N TYR A 135 -2.52 5.97 -6.40
CA TYR A 135 -1.43 5.42 -7.18
C TYR A 135 -0.95 6.42 -8.26
N PRO A 136 0.37 6.51 -8.55
CA PRO A 136 1.48 5.90 -7.82
C PRO A 136 1.85 6.69 -6.57
N ALA A 137 1.84 8.03 -6.59
CA ALA A 137 2.10 8.90 -5.43
C ALA A 137 1.32 10.22 -5.50
N ARG A 138 0.01 10.19 -5.81
CA ARG A 138 -0.80 11.43 -5.93
C ARG A 138 -1.57 11.71 -4.65
N LEU A 139 -1.43 12.89 -4.08
CA LEU A 139 -2.25 13.30 -2.93
C LEU A 139 -3.58 13.87 -3.41
N SER A 140 -4.69 13.34 -2.91
CA SER A 140 -6.02 13.92 -3.13
C SER A 140 -6.73 14.19 -1.81
N PHE A 141 -7.57 15.21 -1.80
CA PHE A 141 -8.42 15.55 -0.65
C PHE A 141 -9.64 16.33 -1.11
N ARG A 142 -10.68 16.33 -0.28
CA ARG A 142 -11.93 17.05 -0.52
C ARG A 142 -11.80 18.46 0.04
N MET A 143 -12.12 19.46 -0.77
CA MET A 143 -12.16 20.87 -0.37
C MET A 143 -13.27 21.58 -1.13
N GLU A 144 -14.08 22.39 -0.44
CA GLU A 144 -15.19 23.14 -1.05
C GLU A 144 -16.17 22.24 -1.83
N GLY A 145 -16.36 20.99 -1.38
CA GLY A 145 -17.23 20.00 -2.03
C GLY A 145 -16.57 19.21 -3.17
N GLU A 146 -15.42 19.66 -3.68
CA GLU A 146 -14.72 19.02 -4.80
C GLU A 146 -13.52 18.19 -4.33
N ILE A 147 -13.20 17.12 -5.07
CA ILE A 147 -11.97 16.35 -4.85
C ILE A 147 -10.86 16.98 -5.69
N LYS A 148 -9.82 17.50 -5.04
CA LYS A 148 -8.60 17.98 -5.68
C LYS A 148 -7.53 16.88 -5.61
N SER A 149 -6.69 16.78 -6.64
CA SER A 149 -5.65 15.75 -6.76
C SER A 149 -4.37 16.34 -7.32
N PHE A 150 -3.26 16.10 -6.63
CA PHE A 150 -1.95 16.70 -6.90
C PHE A 150 -0.93 15.60 -7.17
N PRO A 151 -0.19 15.68 -8.29
CA PRO A 151 0.81 14.68 -8.64
C PRO A 151 2.09 14.81 -7.82
N ASP A 152 2.47 16.02 -7.45
CA ASP A 152 3.72 16.36 -6.76
C ASP A 152 3.49 17.55 -5.81
N LYS A 153 4.49 17.79 -4.94
CA LYS A 153 4.43 18.86 -3.95
C LYS A 153 4.34 20.24 -4.62
N GLN A 154 5.10 20.48 -5.68
CA GLN A 154 5.12 21.76 -6.41
C GLN A 154 3.72 22.21 -6.87
N LYS A 155 2.94 21.30 -7.47
CA LYS A 155 1.57 21.57 -7.90
C LYS A 155 0.63 21.85 -6.73
N LEU A 156 0.88 21.26 -5.57
CA LEU A 156 0.15 21.59 -4.35
C LEU A 156 0.52 23.00 -3.86
N GLU A 157 1.78 23.41 -3.91
CA GLU A 157 2.21 24.77 -3.50
C GLU A 157 1.60 25.84 -4.40
N GLU A 158 1.66 25.64 -5.73
CA GLU A 158 1.03 26.51 -6.73
C GLU A 158 -0.47 26.72 -6.45
N PHE A 159 -1.15 25.67 -5.97
CA PHE A 159 -2.57 25.74 -5.62
C PHE A 159 -2.81 26.47 -4.29
N ILE A 160 -1.95 26.22 -3.30
CA ILE A 160 -2.08 26.77 -1.94
C ILE A 160 -1.80 28.26 -1.89
N THR A 161 -0.89 28.78 -2.72
CA THR A 161 -0.62 30.22 -2.81
C THR A 161 -1.86 31.05 -3.14
N LYS A 162 -2.87 30.44 -3.78
CA LYS A 162 -4.15 31.09 -4.13
C LYS A 162 -5.24 30.86 -3.07
N LYS A 163 -4.96 30.15 -1.98
CA LYS A 163 -5.92 29.71 -0.96
C LYS A 163 -5.37 29.99 0.46
N PRO A 164 -5.56 31.20 1.01
CA PRO A 164 -4.95 31.63 2.28
C PRO A 164 -5.22 30.70 3.46
N VAL A 165 -6.45 30.18 3.55
CA VAL A 165 -6.86 29.24 4.62
C VAL A 165 -6.04 27.95 4.57
N LEU A 166 -5.83 27.40 3.37
CA LEU A 166 -5.06 26.17 3.18
C LEU A 166 -3.55 26.43 3.37
N GLN A 167 -3.09 27.63 3.02
CA GLN A 167 -1.70 28.06 3.22
C GLN A 167 -1.34 28.13 4.70
N GLU A 168 -2.18 28.76 5.52
CA GLU A 168 -1.92 28.81 6.97
C GLU A 168 -2.02 27.42 7.60
N MET A 169 -2.91 26.54 7.10
CA MET A 169 -3.03 25.16 7.59
C MET A 169 -1.79 24.30 7.33
N LEU A 170 -1.12 24.49 6.19
CA LEU A 170 0.01 23.66 5.74
C LEU A 170 1.37 24.38 5.88
N LYS A 171 1.39 25.49 6.61
CA LYS A 171 2.58 26.30 6.88
C LYS A 171 3.69 25.48 7.54
N GLY A 172 4.90 25.57 7.00
CA GLY A 172 6.08 24.85 7.48
C GLY A 172 6.16 23.37 7.07
N LEU A 173 5.15 22.84 6.37
CA LEU A 173 5.20 21.53 5.71
C LEU A 173 5.48 21.64 4.20
N ILE A 174 5.16 22.81 3.66
CA ILE A 174 5.27 23.15 2.26
C ILE A 174 6.43 24.11 2.10
#